data_AF-A0A0K8V874-F1
#
_entry.id   AF-A0A0K8V874-F1
#
_cell.length_a   1.000
_cell.length_b   1.000
_cell.length_c   1.000
_cell.angle_alpha   90.00
_cell.angle_beta   90.00
_cell.angle_gamma   90.00
#
_symmetry.space_group_name_H-M   'P 1'
#
loop_
_entity.id
_entity.type
_entity.pdbx_description
1 polymer ?
#
loop_
_entity_poly.entity_id
_entity_poly.type
_entity_poly.pdbx_seq_one_letter_code
_entity_poly.pdbx_strand_id
1 'polypeptide(L)'
;MSASLCEEGTYKIAAPGNKQAIKPNEEERLVDQQQDKAGLWSKQLAFVGYGATIGSAIPAGYCIGVMNSPAEFMRDWCNQTLIERYDWELGEMGINILWSTIVSIFLVGGAIGSLTGAKVANRFGR
;
A
#
# COMPACT_ATOMS: atom_id res chain seq x y z
N MET A 1 28.75 23.76 23.14
CA MET A 1 27.51 23.72 23.95
C MET A 1 26.37 23.71 22.93
N SER A 2 25.75 22.61 22.53
CA SER A 2 25.46 21.33 23.17
C SER A 2 25.42 20.24 22.07
N ALA A 3 26.10 19.11 22.32
CA ALA A 3 25.96 17.87 21.57
C ALA A 3 25.32 16.85 22.53
N SER A 4 24.21 16.25 22.12
CA SER A 4 23.45 15.17 22.79
C SER A 4 22.16 14.97 21.97
N LEU A 5 21.64 13.83 21.54
CA LEU A 5 21.75 12.41 21.88
C LEU A 5 20.88 11.72 20.78
N CYS A 6 21.32 10.74 20.00
CA CYS A 6 21.30 9.31 20.29
C CYS A 6 20.81 8.59 19.01
N GLU A 7 21.67 8.44 18.00
CA GLU A 7 21.53 7.35 17.03
C GLU A 7 22.30 6.15 17.59
N GLU A 8 21.56 5.23 18.21
CA GLU A 8 22.07 3.95 18.68
C GLU A 8 22.19 3.00 17.49
N GLY A 9 23.20 3.24 16.66
CA GLY A 9 23.65 2.36 15.58
C GLY A 9 25.05 1.88 15.89
N THR A 10 25.26 1.16 16.99
CA THR A 10 26.57 0.59 17.33
C THR A 10 26.90 -0.55 16.36
N TYR A 11 27.51 -0.19 15.23
CA TYR A 11 28.44 -1.08 14.54
C TYR A 11 29.47 -1.50 15.60
N LYS A 12 29.51 -2.78 15.94
CA LYS A 12 30.51 -3.30 16.87
C LYS A 12 31.87 -3.22 16.18
N ILE A 13 32.59 -2.12 16.38
CA ILE A 13 34.05 -2.08 16.20
C ILE A 13 34.59 -3.12 17.18
N ALA A 14 34.99 -4.27 16.65
CA ALA A 14 35.72 -5.27 17.40
C ALA A 14 36.97 -4.62 17.98
N ALA A 15 37.06 -4.57 19.31
CA ALA A 15 38.21 -4.07 20.04
C ALA A 15 39.50 -4.80 19.59
N PRO A 16 40.65 -4.11 19.50
CA PRO A 16 41.89 -4.72 19.06
C PRO A 16 42.45 -5.52 20.23
N GLY A 17 42.21 -6.84 20.28
CA GLY A 17 42.74 -7.61 21.40
C GLY A 17 42.44 -9.09 21.50
N ASN A 18 41.66 -9.70 20.61
CA ASN A 18 41.55 -11.17 20.62
C ASN A 18 41.31 -11.74 19.22
N LYS A 19 42.41 -12.12 18.56
CA LYS A 19 42.39 -12.89 17.31
C LYS A 19 42.04 -14.34 17.67
N GLN A 20 40.78 -14.60 18.04
CA GLN A 20 40.26 -15.96 18.00
C GLN A 20 40.26 -16.36 16.53
N ALA A 21 41.15 -17.27 16.15
CA ALA A 21 41.18 -17.85 14.82
C ALA A 21 39.88 -18.62 14.62
N ILE A 22 38.87 -17.96 14.05
CA ILE A 22 37.67 -18.63 13.55
C ILE A 22 38.19 -19.64 12.51
N LYS A 23 37.97 -20.93 12.78
CA LYS A 23 38.42 -21.96 11.85
C LYS A 23 37.64 -21.76 10.55
N PRO A 24 38.26 -21.92 9.37
CA PRO A 24 37.57 -21.73 8.09
C PRO A 24 36.28 -22.58 7.98
N ASN A 25 36.27 -23.75 8.61
CA ASN A 25 35.13 -24.66 8.70
C ASN A 25 33.94 -24.14 9.55
N GLU A 26 34.16 -23.20 10.47
CA GLU A 26 33.11 -22.57 11.28
C GLU A 26 32.54 -21.32 10.60
N GLU A 27 33.39 -20.54 9.93
CA GLU A 27 32.96 -19.40 9.10
C GLU A 27 32.08 -19.86 7.92
N GLU A 28 32.48 -20.94 7.23
CA GLU A 28 31.73 -21.53 6.12
C GLU A 28 30.35 -22.05 6.58
N ARG A 29 30.27 -22.67 7.77
CA ARG A 29 29.00 -23.07 8.39
C ARG A 29 28.10 -21.90 8.75
N LEU A 30 28.68 -20.77 9.20
CA LEU A 30 27.89 -19.57 9.51
C LEU A 30 27.32 -18.95 8.24
N VAL A 31 28.08 -18.91 7.14
CA VAL A 31 27.62 -18.41 5.83
C VAL A 31 26.52 -19.29 5.26
N ASP A 32 26.68 -20.62 5.28
CA ASP A 32 25.63 -21.55 4.82
C ASP A 32 24.37 -21.46 5.69
N GLN A 33 24.51 -21.34 7.02
CA GLN A 33 23.38 -21.12 7.92
C GLN A 33 22.69 -19.77 7.69
N GLN A 34 23.41 -18.73 7.26
CA GLN A 34 22.83 -17.45 6.85
C GLN A 34 22.13 -17.56 5.48
N GLN A 35 22.71 -18.31 4.54
CA GLN A 35 22.19 -18.52 3.19
C GLN A 35 20.90 -19.37 3.20
N ASP A 36 20.86 -20.45 3.98
CA ASP A 36 19.67 -21.29 4.16
C ASP A 36 18.55 -20.52 4.88
N LYS A 37 18.92 -19.70 5.89
CA LYS A 37 17.96 -18.80 6.52
C LYS A 37 17.45 -17.78 5.51
N ALA A 38 18.30 -17.18 4.68
CA ALA A 38 17.89 -16.21 3.66
C ALA A 38 16.86 -16.80 2.68
N GLY A 39 17.01 -18.07 2.28
CA GLY A 39 16.02 -18.79 1.47
C GLY A 39 14.68 -19.01 2.19
N LEU A 40 14.70 -19.24 3.50
CA LEU A 40 13.50 -19.38 4.34
C LEU A 40 12.79 -18.04 4.58
N TRP A 41 13.54 -16.97 4.81
CA TRP A 41 13.01 -15.60 4.97
C TRP A 41 12.38 -15.09 3.67
N SER A 42 12.93 -15.47 2.51
CA SER A 42 12.38 -15.11 1.21
C SER A 42 10.97 -15.68 0.99
N LYS A 43 10.69 -16.89 1.49
CA LYS A 43 9.34 -17.49 1.46
C LYS A 43 8.34 -16.76 2.38
N GLN A 44 8.79 -16.35 3.56
CA GLN A 44 7.97 -15.56 4.50
C GLN A 44 7.65 -14.17 3.92
N LEU A 45 8.64 -13.53 3.30
CA LEU A 45 8.48 -12.24 2.65
C LEU A 45 7.51 -12.32 1.45
N ALA A 46 7.60 -13.38 0.66
CA ALA A 46 6.67 -13.64 -0.44
C ALA A 46 5.23 -13.80 0.06
N PHE A 47 5.01 -14.49 1.18
CA PHE A 47 3.69 -14.64 1.77
C PHE A 47 3.10 -13.31 2.27
N VAL A 48 3.91 -12.49 2.96
CA VAL A 48 3.49 -11.14 3.37
C VAL A 48 3.20 -10.26 2.16
N GLY A 49 4.03 -10.31 1.11
CA GLY A 49 3.81 -9.58 -0.13
C GLY A 49 2.51 -9.97 -0.81
N TYR A 50 2.22 -11.28 -0.89
CA TYR A 50 0.97 -11.79 -1.46
C TYR A 50 -0.25 -11.40 -0.61
N GLY A 51 -0.16 -11.50 0.73
CA GLY A 51 -1.21 -11.05 1.63
C GLY A 51 -1.49 -9.56 1.51
N ALA A 52 -0.45 -8.74 1.43
CA ALA A 52 -0.57 -7.29 1.26
C ALA A 52 -1.20 -6.92 -0.09
N THR A 53 -0.81 -7.57 -1.19
CA THR A 53 -1.38 -7.31 -2.51
C THR A 53 -2.84 -7.73 -2.60
N ILE A 54 -3.22 -8.88 -2.04
CA ILE A 54 -4.63 -9.30 -1.97
C ILE A 54 -5.45 -8.39 -1.07
N GLY A 55 -4.91 -8.00 0.09
CA GLY A 55 -5.64 -7.21 1.07
C GLY A 55 -5.83 -5.75 0.68
N SER A 56 -4.94 -5.19 -0.14
CA SER A 56 -4.95 -3.75 -0.47
C SER A 56 -4.95 -3.46 -1.96
N ALA A 57 -3.95 -3.96 -2.70
CA ALA A 57 -3.73 -3.57 -4.09
C ALA A 57 -4.85 -4.07 -5.03
N ILE A 58 -5.30 -5.32 -4.87
CA ILE A 58 -6.35 -5.91 -5.71
C ILE A 58 -7.71 -5.21 -5.48
N PRO A 59 -8.23 -5.05 -4.24
CA PRO A 59 -9.48 -4.34 -4.00
C PRO A 59 -9.42 -2.88 -4.47
N ALA A 60 -8.32 -2.18 -4.21
CA ALA A 60 -8.16 -0.79 -4.64
C ALA A 60 -8.18 -0.66 -6.17
N GLY A 61 -7.46 -1.53 -6.89
CA GLY A 61 -7.47 -1.58 -8.35
C GLY A 61 -8.83 -1.96 -8.92
N TYR A 62 -9.53 -2.91 -8.29
CA TYR A 62 -10.88 -3.33 -8.68
C TYR A 62 -11.88 -2.18 -8.57
N CYS A 63 -11.88 -1.43 -7.47
CA CYS A 63 -12.76 -0.27 -7.30
C CYS A 63 -12.56 0.77 -8.40
N ILE A 64 -11.31 1.04 -8.81
CA ILE A 64 -11.02 1.98 -9.91
C ILE A 64 -11.50 1.41 -11.26
N GLY A 65 -11.22 0.13 -11.52
CA GLY A 65 -11.63 -0.53 -12.76
C GLY A 65 -13.15 -0.58 -12.96
N VAL A 66 -13.88 -0.92 -11.90
CA VAL A 66 -15.35 -0.98 -11.92
C VAL A 66 -15.99 0.38 -12.10
N MET A 67 -15.35 1.48 -11.71
CA MET A 67 -15.91 2.81 -12.01
C MET A 67 -15.70 3.23 -13.46
N ASN A 68 -14.65 2.75 -14.13
CA ASN A 68 -14.33 3.20 -15.49
C ASN A 68 -15.19 2.48 -16.56
N SER A 69 -15.40 1.17 -16.44
CA SER A 69 -16.15 0.40 -17.44
C SER A 69 -17.62 0.80 -17.62
N PRO A 70 -18.40 1.11 -16.58
CA PRO A 70 -19.79 1.51 -16.71
C PRO A 70 -19.95 3.03 -16.82
N ALA A 71 -18.88 3.82 -17.00
CA ALA A 71 -18.99 5.28 -17.05
C ALA A 71 -20.01 5.75 -18.10
N GLU A 72 -19.98 5.16 -19.31
CA GLU A 72 -20.95 5.46 -20.36
C GLU A 72 -22.35 4.88 -20.05
N PHE A 73 -22.42 3.65 -19.52
CA PHE A 73 -23.69 3.02 -19.16
C PHE A 73 -24.42 3.74 -18.01
N MET A 74 -23.68 4.27 -17.04
CA MET A 74 -24.20 5.04 -15.91
C MET A 74 -24.74 6.39 -16.35
N ARG A 75 -24.13 7.00 -17.38
CA ARG A 75 -24.61 8.24 -17.99
C ARG A 75 -25.95 8.02 -18.69
N ASP A 76 -26.05 6.96 -19.50
CA ASP A 76 -27.28 6.59 -20.19
C ASP A 76 -28.40 6.21 -19.20
N TRP A 77 -28.08 5.43 -18.18
CA TRP A 77 -29.03 5.05 -17.13
C TRP A 77 -29.52 6.27 -16.32
N CYS A 78 -28.63 7.22 -16.01
CA CYS A 78 -29.03 8.46 -15.35
C CYS A 78 -30.00 9.24 -16.24
N ASN A 79 -29.69 9.40 -17.53
CA ASN A 79 -30.57 10.11 -18.45
C ASN A 79 -31.98 9.47 -18.47
N GLN A 80 -32.04 8.14 -18.62
CA GLN A 80 -33.30 7.39 -18.62
C GLN A 80 -34.07 7.56 -17.30
N THR A 81 -33.39 7.48 -16.15
CA THR A 81 -34.02 7.60 -14.82
C THR A 81 -34.57 9.00 -14.55
N LEU A 82 -33.88 10.05 -15.04
CA LEU A 82 -34.31 11.43 -14.86
C LEU A 82 -35.51 11.79 -15.75
N ILE A 83 -35.56 11.25 -16.97
CA ILE A 83 -36.73 11.37 -17.85
C ILE A 83 -37.92 10.64 -17.22
N GLU A 84 -37.76 9.39 -16.78
CA GLU A 84 -38.86 8.58 -16.25
C GLU A 84 -39.45 9.15 -14.94
N ARG A 85 -38.64 9.81 -14.12
CA ARG A 85 -39.04 10.22 -12.77
C ARG A 85 -39.38 11.71 -12.62
N TYR A 86 -38.79 12.57 -13.45
CA TYR A 86 -38.95 14.02 -13.36
C TYR A 86 -39.37 14.67 -14.68
N ASP A 87 -39.51 13.90 -15.77
CA ASP A 87 -39.78 14.41 -17.13
C ASP A 87 -38.75 15.47 -17.57
N TRP A 88 -37.53 15.35 -17.04
CA TRP A 88 -36.43 16.26 -17.32
C TRP A 88 -35.37 15.57 -18.16
N GLU A 89 -35.24 16.02 -19.41
CA GLU A 89 -34.07 15.70 -20.24
C GLU A 89 -32.86 16.50 -19.77
N LEU A 90 -31.96 15.83 -19.04
CA LEU A 90 -30.66 16.41 -18.75
C LEU A 90 -29.81 16.33 -20.01
N GLY A 91 -29.46 17.49 -20.57
CA GLY A 91 -28.46 17.55 -21.64
C GLY A 91 -27.11 16.98 -21.19
N GLU A 92 -26.24 16.68 -22.15
CA GLU A 92 -24.91 16.09 -21.93
C GLU A 92 -24.10 16.77 -20.81
N MET A 93 -24.21 18.10 -20.68
CA MET A 93 -23.52 18.85 -19.64
C MET A 93 -23.95 18.45 -18.21
N GLY A 94 -25.26 18.24 -17.98
CA GLY A 94 -25.78 17.88 -16.66
C GLY A 94 -25.35 16.48 -16.23
N ILE A 95 -25.37 15.54 -17.17
CA ILE A 95 -24.92 14.16 -16.97
C ILE A 95 -23.41 14.12 -16.66
N ASN A 96 -22.61 14.93 -17.36
CA ASN A 96 -21.17 15.04 -17.09
C ASN A 96 -20.86 15.65 -15.71
N ILE A 97 -21.66 16.61 -15.24
CA ILE A 97 -21.52 17.18 -13.89
C ILE A 97 -21.83 16.14 -12.82
N LEU A 98 -22.90 15.35 -12.99
CA LEU A 98 -23.25 14.26 -12.07
C LEU A 98 -22.12 13.23 -11.99
N TRP A 99 -21.61 12.78 -13.14
CA TRP A 99 -20.50 11.83 -13.19
C TRP A 99 -19.23 12.39 -12.53
N SER A 100 -18.89 13.65 -12.84
CA SER A 100 -17.73 14.33 -12.25
C SER A 100 -17.85 14.47 -10.73
N THR A 101 -19.06 14.64 -10.21
CA THR A 101 -19.34 14.71 -8.77
C THR A 101 -19.08 13.36 -8.10
N ILE A 102 -19.52 12.25 -8.70
CA ILE A 102 -19.28 10.89 -8.19
C ILE A 102 -17.77 10.61 -8.11
N VAL A 103 -17.04 10.88 -9.19
CA VAL A 103 -15.59 10.68 -9.25
C VAL A 103 -14.88 11.57 -8.22
N SER A 104 -15.33 12.82 -8.05
CA SER A 104 -14.77 13.73 -7.05
C SER A 104 -14.90 13.20 -5.62
N ILE A 105 -16.09 12.71 -5.24
CA ILE A 105 -16.34 12.14 -3.90
C ILE A 105 -15.44 10.92 -3.65
N PHE A 106 -15.23 10.08 -4.67
CA PHE A 106 -14.29 8.95 -4.56
C PHE A 106 -12.87 9.41 -4.25
N LEU A 107 -12.37 10.43 -4.96
CA LEU A 107 -11.03 10.97 -4.73
C LEU A 107 -10.88 11.63 -3.36
N VAL A 108 -11.89 12.40 -2.92
CA VAL A 108 -11.92 13.00 -1.57
C VAL A 108 -11.91 11.91 -0.50
N GLY A 109 -12.70 10.85 -0.67
CA GLY A 109 -12.70 9.69 0.22
C GLY A 109 -11.33 9.01 0.28
N GLY A 110 -10.66 8.84 -0.87
CA GLY A 110 -9.30 8.31 -0.93
C GLY A 110 -8.27 9.18 -0.20
N ALA A 111 -8.37 10.51 -0.31
CA ALA A 111 -7.50 11.44 0.40
C ALA A 111 -7.69 11.36 1.93
N ILE A 112 -8.94 11.38 2.40
CA ILE A 112 -9.28 11.26 3.83
C ILE A 112 -8.85 9.88 4.36
N GLY A 113 -9.09 8.82 3.59
CA GLY A 113 -8.67 7.46 3.91
C GLY A 113 -7.17 7.32 4.05
N SER A 114 -6.39 7.97 3.18
CA SER A 114 -4.92 7.96 3.23
C SER A 114 -4.38 8.67 4.48
N LEU A 115 -4.95 9.84 4.81
CA LEU A 115 -4.59 10.60 6.01
C LEU A 115 -4.93 9.83 7.30
N THR A 116 -6.12 9.21 7.33
CA THR A 116 -6.58 8.43 8.49
C THR A 116 -5.79 7.13 8.62
N GLY A 117 -5.50 6.45 7.50
CA GLY A 117 -4.68 5.25 7.45
C GLY A 117 -3.28 5.48 8.01
N ALA A 118 -2.65 6.62 7.69
CA ALA A 118 -1.35 6.99 8.27
C ALA A 118 -1.41 7.14 9.80
N LYS A 119 -2.48 7.77 10.32
CA LYS A 119 -2.68 7.93 11.77
C LYS A 119 -2.94 6.59 12.48
N VAL A 120 -3.70 5.71 11.84
CA VAL A 120 -4.03 4.36 12.35
C VAL A 120 -2.80 3.45 12.34
N ALA A 121 -2.03 3.45 11.25
CA ALA A 121 -0.80 2.67 11.13
C ALA A 121 0.23 3.04 12.22
N ASN A 122 0.35 4.33 12.53
CA ASN A 122 1.23 4.79 13.61
C ASN A 122 0.76 4.35 15.01
N ARG A 123 -0.52 4.00 15.19
CA ARG A 123 -1.08 3.59 16.49
C ARG A 123 -1.16 2.08 16.67
N PHE A 124 -1.47 1.34 15.61
CA PHE A 124 -1.73 -0.11 15.69
C PHE A 124 -0.65 -0.97 15.02
N GLY A 125 0.35 -0.35 14.39
CA GLY A 125 1.30 -1.05 13.52
C GLY A 125 0.79 -1.13 12.08
N ARG A 126 1.69 -1.52 11.17
CA ARG A 126 1.40 -1.72 9.73
C ARG A 126 0.76 -3.08 9.47
#